data_AF-A0A2V6CAH4-F1
#
_entry.id   AF-A0A2V6CAH4-F1
#
_cell.length_a   1.000
_cell.length_b   1.000
_cell.length_c   1.000
_cell.angle_alpha   90.00
_cell.angle_beta   90.00
_cell.angle_gamma   90.00
#
_symmetry.space_group_name_H-M   'P 1'
#
loop_
_entity.id
_entity.type
_entity.pdbx_description
1 polymer ?
#
loop_
_entity_poly.entity_id
_entity_poly.type
_entity_poly.pdbx_seq_one_letter_code
_entity_poly.pdbx_strand_id
1 'polypeptide(L)'
;MLVALAVAGLTMTLALKARADDEKTIVGEGKCAKCALKETKSCQNVIQVKKGDKTETYYLVQNDVSKEFHENICKESKKVKATGTVKKVDGKLELTVSKIELVKEN
;
A
#
# COMPACT_ATOMS: atom_id res chain seq x y z
N MET A 1 -59.46 -25.22 -0.23
CA MET A 1 -59.42 -23.85 -0.79
C MET A 1 -58.15 -23.21 -0.29
N LEU A 2 -57.08 -23.35 -1.08
CA LEU A 2 -56.45 -22.23 -1.81
C LEU A 2 -55.68 -21.24 -0.92
N VAL A 3 -54.35 -21.36 -1.04
CA VAL A 3 -53.36 -20.28 -1.25
C VAL A 3 -53.28 -19.15 -0.22
N ALA A 4 -52.16 -19.11 0.49
CA ALA A 4 -51.38 -17.87 0.63
C ALA A 4 -49.92 -18.20 0.98
N LEU A 5 -49.07 -18.26 -0.05
CA LEU A 5 -47.64 -18.02 0.09
C LEU A 5 -47.45 -16.57 0.55
N ALA A 6 -46.84 -16.35 1.71
CA ALA A 6 -46.29 -15.06 2.09
C ALA A 6 -44.77 -15.23 2.26
N VAL A 7 -44.04 -15.14 1.15
CA VAL A 7 -42.58 -15.02 1.13
C VAL A 7 -42.26 -13.56 1.46
N ALA A 8 -42.21 -13.22 2.75
CA ALA A 8 -41.65 -11.94 3.19
C ALA A 8 -40.14 -12.11 3.32
N GLY A 9 -39.44 -11.98 2.18
CA GLY A 9 -37.99 -11.93 2.13
C GLY A 9 -37.49 -10.71 2.90
N LEU A 10 -36.98 -10.93 4.11
CA LEU A 10 -36.19 -9.93 4.81
C LEU A 10 -34.80 -9.93 4.16
N THR A 11 -34.69 -9.20 3.05
CA THR A 11 -33.41 -8.95 2.38
C THR A 11 -32.53 -8.20 3.37
N MET A 12 -31.58 -8.92 3.96
CA MET A 12 -30.49 -8.38 4.75
C MET A 12 -29.67 -7.50 3.81
N THR A 13 -29.99 -6.21 3.76
CA THR A 13 -29.14 -5.22 3.12
C THR A 13 -27.92 -5.03 4.01
N LEU A 14 -26.96 -5.96 3.89
CA LEU A 14 -25.58 -5.65 4.23
C LEU A 14 -25.17 -4.52 3.28
N ALA A 15 -25.40 -3.29 3.72
CA ALA A 15 -24.67 -2.15 3.21
C ALA A 15 -23.20 -2.42 3.54
N LEU A 16 -22.48 -3.06 2.61
CA LEU A 16 -21.04 -2.97 2.55
C LEU A 16 -20.72 -1.49 2.35
N LYS A 17 -20.62 -0.74 3.45
CA LYS A 17 -19.82 0.47 3.50
C LYS A 17 -18.43 0.01 3.09
N ALA A 18 -18.09 0.20 1.81
CA ALA A 18 -16.72 0.15 1.35
C ALA A 18 -15.95 1.11 2.25
N ARG A 19 -15.25 0.57 3.25
CA ARG A 19 -14.36 1.37 4.07
C ARG A 19 -13.29 1.87 3.12
N ALA A 20 -13.25 3.18 2.91
CA ALA A 20 -12.06 3.79 2.36
C ALA A 20 -10.89 3.26 3.22
N ASP A 21 -9.90 2.65 2.59
CA ASP A 21 -8.75 2.11 3.32
C ASP A 21 -8.13 3.27 4.10
N ASP A 22 -8.05 3.15 5.43
CA ASP A 22 -7.60 4.24 6.28
C ASP A 22 -6.18 4.66 5.87
N GLU A 23 -5.96 5.98 5.75
CA GLU A 23 -4.66 6.53 5.38
C GLU A 23 -3.64 6.23 6.49
N LYS A 24 -2.47 5.69 6.11
CA LYS A 24 -1.41 5.23 7.02
C LYS A 24 -0.13 5.97 6.72
N THR A 25 0.62 6.29 7.78
CA THR A 25 2.00 6.77 7.66
C THR A 25 2.96 5.63 7.95
N ILE A 26 3.81 5.32 6.99
CA ILE A 26 4.82 4.27 7.04
C ILE A 26 6.19 4.93 7.10
N VAL A 27 6.99 4.57 8.11
CA VAL A 27 8.39 4.99 8.24
C VAL A 27 9.25 3.75 8.08
N GLY A 28 10.21 3.80 7.16
CA GLY A 28 11.07 2.66 6.88
C GLY A 28 12.22 3.00 5.95
N GLU A 29 12.87 1.95 5.44
CA GLU A 29 13.97 2.08 4.50
C GLU A 29 13.41 2.08 3.07
N GLY A 30 13.51 3.24 2.41
CA GLY A 30 13.10 3.46 1.03
C GLY A 30 14.16 2.94 0.06
N LYS A 31 13.75 2.08 -0.88
CA LYS A 31 14.61 1.48 -1.92
C LYS A 31 13.91 1.43 -3.26
N CYS A 32 14.65 1.16 -4.33
CA CYS A 32 14.08 0.80 -5.62
C CYS A 32 14.02 -0.74 -5.78
N ALA A 33 12.82 -1.30 -6.00
CA ALA A 33 12.59 -2.74 -6.16
C ALA A 33 13.39 -3.35 -7.32
N LYS A 34 13.54 -2.62 -8.43
CA LYS A 34 14.37 -3.06 -9.55
C LYS A 34 15.85 -2.96 -9.24
N CYS A 35 16.29 -1.79 -8.78
CA CYS A 35 17.72 -1.48 -8.71
C CYS A 35 18.40 -2.13 -7.50
N ALA A 36 17.78 -2.02 -6.32
CA ALA A 36 18.32 -2.50 -5.05
C ALA A 36 17.86 -3.94 -4.75
N LEU A 37 16.59 -4.29 -4.98
CA LEU A 37 16.06 -5.61 -4.64
C LEU A 37 16.08 -6.65 -5.78
N LYS A 38 16.22 -6.21 -7.04
CA LYS A 38 16.15 -7.06 -8.25
C LYS A 38 14.82 -7.84 -8.42
N GLU A 39 13.72 -7.31 -7.91
CA GLU A 39 12.42 -8.01 -7.89
C GLU A 39 11.47 -7.62 -9.03
N THR A 40 11.67 -6.46 -9.65
CA THR A 40 10.76 -5.90 -10.67
C THR A 40 11.49 -5.55 -11.97
N LYS A 41 10.76 -5.59 -13.10
CA LYS A 41 11.31 -5.25 -14.44
C LYS A 41 11.50 -3.74 -14.64
N SER A 42 10.64 -2.93 -14.02
CA SER A 42 10.67 -1.46 -14.06
C SER A 42 11.01 -0.90 -12.68
N CYS A 43 11.59 0.31 -12.64
CA CYS A 43 11.82 1.01 -11.39
C CYS A 43 10.50 1.20 -10.65
N GLN A 44 10.53 0.87 -9.36
CA GLN A 44 9.39 0.97 -8.47
C GLN A 44 9.93 1.22 -7.07
N ASN A 45 9.40 2.23 -6.39
CA ASN A 45 9.82 2.54 -5.03
C ASN A 45 9.21 1.51 -4.08
N VAL A 46 9.95 1.15 -3.05
CA VAL A 46 9.49 0.30 -1.95
C VAL A 46 9.90 0.89 -0.63
N ILE A 47 9.14 0.59 0.43
CA ILE A 47 9.52 0.88 1.81
C ILE A 47 9.59 -0.44 2.54
N GLN A 48 10.77 -0.77 3.08
CA GLN A 48 10.97 -1.93 3.95
C GLN A 48 10.88 -1.51 5.41
N VAL A 49 10.01 -2.16 6.17
CA VAL A 49 9.83 -1.95 7.60
C VAL A 49 10.23 -3.23 8.33
N LYS A 50 11.22 -3.15 9.21
CA LYS A 50 11.60 -4.26 10.08
C LYS A 50 10.64 -4.33 11.27
N LYS A 51 10.05 -5.50 11.48
CA LYS A 51 9.20 -5.85 12.63
C LYS A 51 9.76 -7.11 13.28
N GLY A 52 10.66 -6.93 14.25
CA GLY A 52 11.47 -8.02 14.79
C GLY A 52 12.32 -8.66 13.69
N ASP A 53 12.22 -9.98 13.55
CA ASP A 53 12.97 -10.74 12.53
C ASP A 53 12.35 -10.69 11.13
N LYS A 54 11.16 -10.10 10.99
CA LYS A 54 10.43 -10.02 9.71
C LYS A 54 10.63 -8.66 9.06
N THR A 55 10.78 -8.66 7.74
CA THR A 55 10.74 -7.45 6.91
C THR A 55 9.42 -7.41 6.15
N GLU A 56 8.62 -6.38 6.40
CA GLU A 56 7.46 -6.07 5.56
C GLU A 56 7.89 -5.14 4.43
N THR A 57 7.56 -5.48 3.19
CA THR A 57 7.84 -4.66 2.00
C THR A 57 6.55 -4.05 1.48
N TYR A 58 6.49 -2.71 1.46
CA TYR A 58 5.40 -1.93 0.88
C TYR A 58 5.84 -1.46 -0.52
N TYR A 59 5.18 -1.95 -1.56
CA TYR A 59 5.43 -1.58 -2.95
C TYR A 59 4.63 -0.33 -3.30
N LEU A 60 5.30 0.76 -3.66
CA LEU A 60 4.58 1.98 -4.00
C LEU A 60 3.94 1.82 -5.37
N VAL A 61 2.65 2.18 -5.43
CA VAL A 61 1.91 2.24 -6.70
C VAL A 61 2.52 3.34 -7.56
N GLN A 62 2.58 3.10 -8.88
CA GLN A 62 3.15 4.04 -9.84
C GLN A 62 2.24 5.26 -10.10
N ASN A 63 2.13 6.12 -9.10
CA ASN A 63 1.52 7.45 -9.20
C ASN A 63 2.58 8.55 -9.29
N ASP A 64 2.15 9.80 -9.51
CA ASP A 64 3.06 10.93 -9.75
C ASP A 64 3.96 11.19 -8.54
N VAL A 65 3.38 11.20 -7.33
CA VAL A 65 4.12 11.34 -6.06
C VAL A 65 5.25 10.31 -5.92
N SER A 66 4.99 9.03 -6.22
CA SER A 66 6.02 7.99 -6.17
C SER A 66 7.04 8.16 -7.28
N LYS A 67 6.63 8.50 -8.51
CA LYS A 67 7.55 8.64 -9.65
C LYS A 67 8.51 9.80 -9.44
N GLU A 68 8.02 10.94 -8.99
CA GLU A 68 8.82 12.14 -8.68
C GLU A 68 9.83 11.86 -7.57
N PHE A 69 9.50 11.01 -6.60
CA PHE A 69 10.41 10.68 -5.51
C PHE A 69 11.54 9.70 -5.88
N HIS A 70 11.43 8.98 -7.00
CA HIS A 70 12.30 7.84 -7.34
C HIS A 70 13.81 8.15 -7.29
N GLU A 71 14.23 9.32 -7.77
CA GLU A 71 15.64 9.69 -7.83
C GLU A 71 16.33 9.69 -6.47
N ASN A 72 15.58 9.94 -5.39
CA ASN A 72 16.11 9.95 -4.03
C ASN A 72 16.60 8.58 -3.55
N ILE A 73 16.05 7.49 -4.09
CA ILE A 73 16.26 6.11 -3.62
C ILE A 73 16.58 5.13 -4.75
N CYS A 74 16.86 5.62 -5.95
CA CYS A 74 17.28 4.79 -7.06
C CYS A 74 18.71 4.30 -6.83
N LYS A 75 18.90 2.98 -6.73
CA LYS A 75 20.18 2.30 -6.44
C LYS A 75 20.77 2.57 -5.04
N GLU A 76 20.13 3.40 -4.24
CA GLU A 76 20.50 3.71 -2.87
C GLU A 76 19.40 3.25 -1.90
N SER A 77 19.70 3.29 -0.60
CA SER A 77 18.71 3.08 0.45
C SER A 77 18.73 4.29 1.38
N LYS A 78 17.56 4.90 1.61
CA LYS A 78 17.42 6.05 2.50
C LYS A 78 16.23 5.86 3.42
N LYS A 79 16.31 6.41 4.63
CA LYS A 79 15.15 6.42 5.53
C LYS A 79 14.09 7.38 5.00
N VAL A 80 12.86 6.90 4.87
CA VAL A 80 11.74 7.65 4.31
C VAL A 80 10.51 7.55 5.21
N LYS A 81 9.66 8.57 5.09
CA LYS A 81 8.31 8.59 5.66
C LYS A 81 7.34 8.83 4.52
N ALA A 82 6.39 7.92 4.35
CA ALA A 82 5.35 8.03 3.34
C ALA A 82 3.97 7.89 3.96
N THR A 83 3.03 8.68 3.46
CA THR A 83 1.62 8.63 3.85
C THR A 83 0.80 8.20 2.65
N GLY A 84 -0.17 7.32 2.86
CA GLY A 84 -1.02 6.81 1.78
C GLY A 84 -1.94 5.68 2.21
N THR A 85 -2.61 5.08 1.24
CA THR A 85 -3.52 3.94 1.47
C THR A 85 -2.83 2.62 1.14
N VAL A 86 -2.99 1.61 1.99
CA VAL A 86 -2.34 0.30 1.83
C VAL A 86 -3.37 -0.73 1.40
N LYS A 87 -3.12 -1.43 0.30
CA LYS A 87 -3.95 -2.56 -0.14
C LYS A 87 -3.12 -3.81 -0.29
N LYS A 88 -3.74 -4.97 -0.10
CA LYS A 88 -3.10 -6.25 -0.41
C LYS A 88 -3.52 -6.69 -1.81
N VAL A 89 -2.55 -6.79 -2.72
CA VAL A 89 -2.75 -7.22 -4.11
C VAL A 89 -1.81 -8.37 -4.39
N ASP A 90 -2.34 -9.51 -4.82
CA ASP A 90 -1.56 -10.73 -5.13
C ASP A 90 -0.57 -11.15 -4.02
N GLY A 91 -0.99 -10.99 -2.76
CA GLY A 91 -0.16 -11.32 -1.59
C GLY A 91 0.85 -10.25 -1.19
N LYS A 92 1.04 -9.19 -2.00
CA LYS A 92 1.95 -8.07 -1.74
C LYS A 92 1.19 -6.89 -1.14
N LEU A 93 1.89 -6.09 -0.33
CA LEU A 93 1.37 -4.82 0.19
C LEU A 93 1.68 -3.72 -0.83
N GLU A 94 0.66 -3.13 -1.42
CA GLU A 94 0.77 -1.96 -2.27
C GLU A 94 0.39 -0.70 -1.50
N LEU A 95 1.22 0.34 -1.59
CA LEU A 95 1.01 1.63 -0.95
C LEU A 95 0.77 2.69 -2.03
N THR A 96 -0.44 3.24 -2.09
CA THR A 96 -0.73 4.42 -2.91
C THR A 96 -0.40 5.66 -2.10
N VAL A 97 0.75 6.27 -2.36
CA VAL A 97 1.25 7.41 -1.58
C VAL A 97 0.57 8.72 -1.96
N SER A 98 0.08 9.45 -0.97
CA SER A 98 -0.33 10.86 -1.07
C SER A 98 0.85 11.80 -0.80
N LYS A 99 1.82 11.36 0.01
CA LYS A 99 3.03 12.10 0.37
C LYS A 99 4.20 11.16 0.62
N ILE A 100 5.41 11.56 0.26
CA ILE A 100 6.66 10.88 0.64
C ILE A 100 7.79 11.90 0.83
N GLU A 101 8.60 11.71 1.88
CA GLU A 101 9.74 12.57 2.19
C GLU A 101 10.90 11.77 2.78
N LEU A 102 12.12 12.27 2.55
CA LEU A 102 13.32 11.77 3.23
C LEU A 102 13.24 12.14 4.72
N VAL A 103 13.57 11.19 5.59
CA VAL A 103 13.72 11.47 7.02
C VAL A 103 15.14 11.97 7.24
N LYS A 104 15.27 13.18 7.78
CA LYS A 104 16.58 13.72 8.19
C LYS A 104 17.14 12.85 9.31
N GLU A 105 18.31 12.28 9.11
CA GLU A 105 19.12 11.71 10.18
C GLU A 105 19.77 12.89 10.92
N ASN A 106 19.46 13.04 12.21
CA ASN A 106 20.13 13.98 13.11
C ASN A 106 21.15 13.21 13.95
#